data_AF-A0A9X1LVP7-F1
#
_entry.id   AF-A0A9X1LVP7-F1
#
_cell.length_a   1.000
_cell.length_b   1.000
_cell.length_c   1.000
_cell.angle_alpha   90.00
_cell.angle_beta   90.00
_cell.angle_gamma   90.00
#
_symmetry.space_group_name_H-M   'P 1'
#
loop_
_entity.id
_entity.type
_entity.pdbx_description
1 polymer ?
#
loop_
_entity_poly.entity_id
_entity_poly.type
_entity_poly.pdbx_seq_one_letter_code
_entity_poly.pdbx_strand_id
1 'polypeptide(L)'
;MDIAELQAEVESVSTVYAERHDITRSDDWFILKLGEEVGELTQAYLARSGQARDKGRSEPQLEEDFRAELSDVLAQVLLVAHRFSIDLESEVARKWLVWKPEQAGS
;
A
#
# COMPACT_ATOMS: atom_id res chain seq x y z
N MET A 1 15.83 1.90 -3.10
CA MET A 1 15.12 0.77 -3.70
C MET A 1 14.24 1.29 -4.80
N ASP A 2 14.28 0.63 -5.95
CA ASP A 2 13.28 0.83 -6.99
C ASP A 2 11.99 0.04 -6.66
N ILE A 3 10.96 0.17 -7.49
CA ILE A 3 9.66 -0.48 -7.28
C ILE A 3 9.80 -2.01 -7.33
N ALA A 4 10.66 -2.54 -8.20
CA ALA A 4 10.84 -3.97 -8.38
C ALA A 4 11.52 -4.61 -7.15
N GLU A 5 12.56 -3.97 -6.62
CA GLU A 5 13.22 -4.35 -5.37
C GLU A 5 12.23 -4.31 -4.21
N LEU A 6 11.42 -3.25 -4.09
CA LEU A 6 10.42 -3.14 -3.03
C LEU A 6 9.35 -4.22 -3.13
N GLN A 7 8.88 -4.53 -4.35
CA GLN A 7 7.92 -5.61 -4.57
C GLN A 7 8.48 -6.97 -4.11
N ALA A 8 9.75 -7.26 -4.40
CA ALA A 8 10.38 -8.52 -4.01
C ALA A 8 10.53 -8.66 -2.47
N GLU A 9 10.96 -7.59 -1.79
CA GLU A 9 11.08 -7.58 -0.33
C GLU A 9 9.71 -7.74 0.35
N VAL A 10 8.70 -7.03 -0.12
CA VAL A 10 7.33 -7.13 0.41
C VAL A 10 6.74 -8.53 0.18
N GLU A 11 6.97 -9.14 -0.99
CA GLU A 11 6.53 -10.51 -1.29
C GLU A 11 7.16 -11.54 -0.34
N SER A 12 8.46 -11.39 -0.04
CA SER A 12 9.17 -12.23 0.93
C SER A 12 8.52 -12.14 2.32
N VAL A 13 8.25 -10.93 2.80
CA VAL A 13 7.59 -10.70 4.11
C VAL A 13 6.18 -11.28 4.12
N SER A 14 5.39 -11.04 3.07
CA SER A 14 4.01 -11.51 2.95
C SER A 14 3.93 -13.04 2.91
N THR A 15 4.87 -13.70 2.24
CA THR A 15 4.97 -15.17 2.19
C THR A 15 5.21 -15.75 3.58
N VAL A 16 6.20 -15.25 4.31
CA VAL A 16 6.51 -15.71 5.68
C VAL A 16 5.33 -15.48 6.61
N TYR A 17 4.63 -14.35 6.48
CA TYR A 17 3.43 -14.07 7.25
C TYR A 17 2.32 -15.09 6.97
N ALA A 18 2.03 -15.37 5.70
CA ALA A 18 0.99 -16.31 5.34
C ALA A 18 1.29 -17.75 5.77
N GLU A 19 2.54 -18.20 5.65
CA GLU A 19 2.98 -19.51 6.17
C GLU A 19 2.81 -19.60 7.68
N ARG A 20 3.17 -18.54 8.42
CA ARG A 20 3.04 -18.49 9.87
C ARG A 20 1.59 -18.54 10.34
N HIS A 21 0.68 -17.96 9.57
CA HIS A 21 -0.73 -17.79 9.92
C HIS A 21 -1.68 -18.75 9.19
N ASP A 22 -1.14 -19.73 8.45
CA ASP A 22 -1.91 -20.72 7.66
C ASP A 22 -2.90 -20.06 6.68
N ILE A 23 -2.45 -18.98 6.02
CA ILE A 23 -3.27 -18.18 5.11
C ILE A 23 -3.10 -18.69 3.68
N THR A 24 -4.20 -19.07 3.04
CA THR A 24 -4.23 -19.30 1.59
C THR A 24 -4.31 -17.97 0.86
N ARG A 25 -3.20 -17.57 0.20
CA ARG A 25 -3.10 -16.34 -0.60
C ARG A 25 -3.73 -16.52 -1.99
N SER A 26 -5.05 -16.74 -2.03
CA SER A 26 -5.82 -16.80 -3.29
C SER A 26 -5.92 -15.42 -3.95
N ASP A 27 -6.33 -15.36 -5.21
CA ASP A 27 -6.57 -14.10 -5.92
C ASP A 27 -7.57 -13.21 -5.17
N ASP A 28 -8.67 -13.82 -4.69
CA ASP A 28 -9.67 -13.14 -3.87
C ASP A 28 -9.07 -12.61 -2.57
N TRP A 29 -8.17 -13.36 -1.93
CA TRP A 29 -7.51 -12.93 -0.70
C TRP A 29 -6.70 -11.64 -0.92
N PHE A 30 -5.93 -11.55 -2.01
CA PHE A 30 -5.15 -10.34 -2.29
C PHE A 30 -6.04 -9.10 -2.48
N ILE A 31 -7.15 -9.25 -3.21
CA ILE A 31 -8.08 -8.13 -3.47
C ILE A 31 -8.85 -7.74 -2.22
N LEU A 32 -9.31 -8.71 -1.42
CA LEU A 32 -10.01 -8.44 -0.16
C LEU A 32 -9.08 -7.78 0.86
N LYS A 33 -7.84 -8.26 0.99
CA LYS A 33 -6.85 -7.65 1.87
C LYS A 33 -6.50 -6.23 1.44
N LEU A 34 -6.42 -5.94 0.13
CA LEU A 34 -6.27 -4.56 -0.35
C LEU A 34 -7.44 -3.65 0.09
N GLY A 35 -8.67 -4.17 0.07
CA GLY A 35 -9.84 -3.44 0.58
C GLY A 35 -9.77 -3.20 2.09
N GLU A 36 -9.24 -4.15 2.85
CA GLU A 36 -8.98 -4.04 4.29
C GLU A 36 -7.98 -2.92 4.59
N GLU A 37 -6.80 -2.93 3.95
CA GLU A 37 -5.75 -1.91 4.15
C GLU A 37 -6.26 -0.50 3.80
N VAL A 38 -7.04 -0.36 2.72
CA VAL A 38 -7.65 0.93 2.35
C VAL A 38 -8.66 1.38 3.41
N GLY A 39 -9.39 0.44 4.02
CA GLY A 39 -10.30 0.70 5.13
C GLY A 39 -9.56 1.19 6.38
N GLU A 40 -8.43 0.57 6.71
CA GLU A 40 -7.59 0.95 7.86
C GLU A 40 -6.93 2.32 7.63
N LEU A 41 -6.37 2.58 6.45
CA LEU A 41 -5.87 3.90 6.05
C LEU A 41 -6.96 4.99 6.14
N THR A 42 -8.19 4.68 5.70
CA THR A 42 -9.31 5.61 5.80
C THR A 42 -9.62 5.94 7.26
N GLN A 43 -9.63 4.94 8.14
CA GLN A 43 -9.84 5.15 9.57
C GLN A 43 -8.73 5.98 10.20
N ALA A 44 -7.46 5.71 9.88
CA ALA A 44 -6.32 6.46 10.37
C ALA A 44 -6.38 7.93 9.91
N TYR A 45 -6.76 8.19 8.65
CA TYR A 45 -6.98 9.54 8.13
C TYR A 45 -8.11 10.28 8.87
N LEU A 46 -9.23 9.63 9.14
CA LEU A 46 -10.36 10.23 9.86
C LEU A 46 -9.99 10.55 11.32
N ALA A 47 -9.22 9.68 11.98
CA ALA A 47 -8.70 9.94 13.32
C ALA A 47 -7.74 11.12 13.33
N ARG A 48 -6.79 11.15 12.37
CA ARG A 48 -5.83 12.24 12.18
C ARG A 48 -6.47 13.60 11.89
N SER A 49 -7.57 13.63 11.14
CA SER A 49 -8.29 14.87 10.79
C SER A 49 -9.25 15.36 11.90
N GLY A 50 -9.29 14.66 13.05
CA GLY A 50 -10.20 14.99 14.15
C GLY A 50 -11.67 14.65 13.87
N GLN A 51 -11.95 13.88 12.82
CA GLN A 51 -13.29 13.47 12.41
C GLN A 51 -13.74 12.15 13.06
N ALA A 52 -12.87 11.48 13.80
CA ALA A 52 -13.17 10.30 14.62
C ALA A 52 -12.62 10.47 16.04
N ARG A 53 -13.14 9.68 16.99
CA ARG A 53 -12.58 9.62 18.35
C ARG A 53 -11.12 9.15 18.25
N ASP A 54 -10.21 9.95 18.80
CA ASP A 54 -8.76 9.66 18.90
C ASP A 54 -8.44 8.38 19.72
N LYS A 55 -9.45 7.78 20.38
CA LYS A 55 -9.32 6.62 21.28
C LYS A 55 -8.23 6.83 22.34
N GLY A 56 -7.93 8.07 22.72
CA GLY A 56 -6.85 8.41 23.66
C GLY A 56 -5.44 8.41 23.06
N ARG A 57 -5.30 8.40 21.74
CA ARG A 57 -4.00 8.53 21.04
C ARG A 57 -3.59 10.01 20.97
N SER A 58 -2.29 10.25 21.10
CA SER A 58 -1.67 11.57 20.90
C SER A 58 -1.50 11.88 19.40
N GLU A 59 -1.35 13.17 19.06
CA GLU A 59 -1.11 13.59 17.66
C GLU A 59 0.08 12.87 16.99
N PRO A 60 1.23 12.65 17.65
CA PRO A 60 2.33 11.89 17.05
C PRO A 60 1.96 10.44 16.74
N GLN A 61 1.16 9.80 17.58
CA GLN A 61 0.69 8.42 17.35
C GLN A 61 -0.28 8.36 16.18
N LEU A 62 -1.17 9.34 16.04
CA LEU A 62 -2.09 9.42 14.89
C LEU A 62 -1.36 9.60 13.56
N GLU A 63 -0.27 10.36 13.55
CA GLU A 63 0.59 10.51 12.38
C GLU A 63 1.37 9.22 12.08
N GLU A 64 1.89 8.54 13.10
CA GLU A 64 2.56 7.25 12.94
C GLU A 64 1.63 6.18 12.36
N ASP A 65 0.42 6.04 12.92
CA ASP A 65 -0.61 5.14 12.41
C ASP A 65 -0.91 5.43 10.94
N PHE A 66 -1.18 6.69 10.59
CA PHE A 66 -1.48 7.07 9.20
C PHE A 66 -0.35 6.68 8.22
N ARG A 67 0.91 6.84 8.63
CA ARG A 67 2.07 6.45 7.81
C ARG A 67 2.20 4.93 7.68
N ALA A 68 1.91 4.18 8.74
CA ALA A 68 1.91 2.72 8.72
C ALA A 68 0.86 2.21 7.73
N GLU A 69 -0.40 2.63 7.88
CA GLU A 69 -1.49 2.16 7.01
C GLU A 69 -1.28 2.56 5.54
N LEU A 70 -0.69 3.73 5.28
CA LEU A 70 -0.34 4.13 3.91
C LEU A 70 0.71 3.20 3.30
N SER A 71 1.66 2.74 4.13
CA SER A 71 2.68 1.79 3.72
C SER A 71 2.08 0.41 3.45
N ASP A 72 1.11 -0.03 4.25
CA ASP A 72 0.43 -1.30 4.06
C ASP A 72 -0.42 -1.32 2.78
N VAL A 73 -1.13 -0.22 2.47
CA VAL A 73 -1.81 -0.07 1.18
C VAL A 73 -0.83 -0.18 0.00
N LEU A 74 0.31 0.51 0.06
CA LEU A 74 1.32 0.44 -1.00
C LEU A 74 1.88 -0.99 -1.13
N ALA A 75 2.23 -1.62 -0.01
CA ALA A 75 2.72 -2.99 0.02
C ALA A 75 1.71 -3.95 -0.63
N GLN A 76 0.44 -3.84 -0.27
CA GLN A 76 -0.61 -4.69 -0.83
C GLN A 76 -0.86 -4.44 -2.33
N VAL A 77 -0.71 -3.20 -2.81
CA VAL A 77 -0.73 -2.91 -4.27
C VAL A 77 0.42 -3.61 -5.00
N LEU A 78 1.64 -3.59 -4.44
CA LEU A 78 2.80 -4.28 -5.02
C LEU A 78 2.59 -5.80 -5.04
N LEU A 79 2.01 -6.36 -3.97
CA LEU A 79 1.66 -7.77 -3.89
C LEU A 79 0.62 -8.18 -4.94
N VAL A 80 -0.40 -7.35 -5.17
CA VAL A 80 -1.39 -7.55 -6.24
C VAL A 80 -0.70 -7.51 -7.61
N ALA A 81 0.16 -6.52 -7.85
CA ALA A 81 0.90 -6.43 -9.11
C ALA A 81 1.77 -7.68 -9.35
N HIS A 82 2.47 -8.15 -8.32
CA HIS A 82 3.24 -9.38 -8.38
C HIS A 82 2.37 -10.61 -8.69
N ARG A 83 1.26 -10.79 -7.96
CA ARG A 83 0.35 -11.93 -8.11
C ARG A 83 -0.20 -12.06 -9.53
N PHE A 84 -0.52 -10.95 -10.17
CA PHE A 84 -1.07 -10.91 -11.54
C PHE A 84 -0.03 -10.66 -12.63
N SER A 85 1.26 -10.71 -12.30
CA SER A 85 2.37 -10.51 -13.25
C SER A 85 2.28 -9.18 -14.00
N ILE A 86 1.92 -8.11 -13.29
CA ILE A 86 1.80 -6.75 -13.82
C ILE A 86 3.12 -6.01 -13.61
N ASP A 87 3.72 -5.51 -14.69
CA ASP A 87 4.80 -4.52 -14.62
C ASP A 87 4.20 -3.15 -14.27
N LEU A 88 4.11 -2.88 -12.96
CA LEU A 88 3.47 -1.69 -12.44
C LEU A 88 4.18 -0.40 -12.88
N GLU A 89 5.52 -0.43 -12.97
CA GLU A 89 6.30 0.74 -13.38
C GLU A 89 6.00 1.11 -14.83
N SER A 90 6.03 0.12 -15.75
CA SER A 90 5.67 0.33 -17.15
C SER A 90 4.21 0.78 -17.31
N GLU A 91 3.28 0.22 -16.54
CA GLU A 91 1.86 0.61 -16.59
C GLU A 91 1.63 2.04 -16.10
N VAL A 92 2.31 2.46 -15.04
CA VAL A 92 2.27 3.86 -14.56
C VAL A 92 2.89 4.78 -15.60
N ALA A 93 4.03 4.41 -16.19
CA ALA A 93 4.66 5.19 -17.25
C ALA A 93 3.73 5.39 -18.45
N ARG A 94 3.11 4.29 -18.91
CA ARG A 94 2.20 4.27 -20.05
C ARG A 94 0.92 5.07 -19.81
N LYS A 95 0.33 4.99 -18.61
CA LYS A 95 -0.99 5.59 -18.32
C LYS A 95 -0.92 7.01 -17.77
N TRP A 96 0.03 7.29 -16.89
CA TRP A 96 0.09 8.54 -16.13
C TRP A 96 1.23 9.45 -16.58
N LEU A 97 2.44 8.92 -16.77
CA LEU A 97 3.61 9.76 -17.03
C LEU A 97 3.60 10.41 -18.43
N VAL A 98 2.77 9.92 -19.35
CA VAL A 98 2.49 10.59 -20.64
C VAL A 98 1.91 12.00 -20.48
N TRP A 99 1.34 12.32 -19.32
CA TRP A 99 0.78 13.64 -19.00
C TRP A 99 1.73 14.50 -18.16
N LYS A 100 2.96 14.02 -17.89
CA LYS A 100 3.95 14.79 -17.14
C LYS A 100 4.32 16.03 -17.96
N PRO A 101 4.13 17.26 -17.44
CA PRO A 101 4.55 18.45 -18.15
C PRO A 101 6.07 18.37 -18.39
N GLU A 102 6.51 18.72 -19.60
CA GLU A 102 7.93 18.92 -19.86
C GLU A 102 8.45 19.94 -18.85
N GLN A 103 9.56 19.64 -18.17
CA GLN A 103 10.23 20.66 -17.36
C GLN A 103 10.57 21.80 -18.31
N ALA A 104 9.90 22.94 -18.16
CA ALA A 104 10.22 24.11 -18.97
C ALA A 104 11.72 24.38 -18.77
N GLY A 105 12.47 24.26 -19.86
CA GLY A 105 13.93 24.22 -19.85
C GLY A 105 14.52 25.36 -19.02
N SER A 106 15.50 25.00 -18.18
CA SER A 106 16.41 25.95 -17.55
C SER A 106 17.31 26.63 -18.58
#